data_AF-A0A436WCW7-F1
#
_entry.id   AF-A0A436WCW7-F1
#
_cell.length_a   1.000
_cell.length_b   1.000
_cell.length_c   1.000
_cell.angle_alpha   90.00
_cell.angle_beta   90.00
_cell.angle_gamma   90.00
#
_symmetry.space_group_name_H-M   'P 1'
#
loop_
_entity.id
_entity.type
_entity.pdbx_description
1 polymer ?
#
loop_
_entity_poly.entity_id
_entity_poly.type
_entity_poly.pdbx_seq_one_letter_code
_entity_poly.pdbx_strand_id
1 'polypeptide(L)' 'FEVADRIHIHRLGRRLCVVDPKQISMSDAVALMTGAKKPPEDALAA' A
#
# COMPACT_ATOMS: atom_id res chain seq x y z
N PHE A 1 7.27 0.01 8.27
CA PHE A 1 8.38 0.28 7.34
C PHE A 1 9.68 -0.32 7.82
N GLU A 2 10.12 -0.03 9.05
CA GLU A 2 11.45 -0.43 9.54
C GLU A 2 11.62 -1.93 9.80
N VAL A 3 10.53 -2.66 10.07
CA VAL A 3 10.59 -4.09 10.46
C VAL A 3 9.78 -4.99 9.52
N ALA A 4 8.85 -4.43 8.76
CA ALA A 4 7.94 -5.21 7.94
C ALA A 4 8.63 -5.70 6.66
N ASP A 5 8.43 -6.96 6.29
CA ASP A 5 8.81 -7.48 4.96
C ASP A 5 7.81 -7.01 3.90
N ARG A 6 6.51 -6.98 4.23
CA ARG A 6 5.42 -6.50 3.36
C ARG A 6 4.33 -5.82 4.17
N ILE A 7 3.62 -4.90 3.53
CA ILE A 7 2.48 -4.18 4.12
C ILE A 7 1.24 -4.43 3.26
N HIS A 8 0.17 -4.89 3.90
CA HIS A 8 -1.14 -4.97 3.28
C HIS A 8 -1.87 -3.65 3.52
N ILE A 9 -2.22 -2.95 2.43
CA ILE A 9 -2.99 -1.72 2.51
C ILE A 9 -4.45 -2.05 2.29
N HIS A 10 -5.28 -1.72 3.28
CA HIS A 10 -6.71 -1.90 3.22
C HIS A 10 -7.40 -0.55 3.07
N ARG A 11 -8.44 -0.52 2.22
CA ARG A 11 -9.27 0.66 2.02
C ARG A 11 -10.71 0.20 1.85
N LEU A 12 -11.63 0.85 2.57
CA LEU A 12 -13.07 0.52 2.55
C LEU A 12 -13.36 -0.97 2.85
N GLY A 13 -12.67 -1.53 3.85
CA GLY A 13 -12.91 -2.91 4.30
C GLY A 13 -12.33 -4.02 3.40
N ARG A 14 -11.67 -3.68 2.28
CA ARG A 14 -11.02 -4.64 1.38
C ARG A 14 -9.53 -4.36 1.23
N ARG A 15 -8.74 -5.40 0.93
CA ARG A 15 -7.32 -5.28 0.59
C ARG A 15 -7.21 -4.59 -0.76
N LEU A 16 -6.54 -3.44 -0.80
CA LEU A 16 -6.31 -2.66 -2.01
C LEU A 16 -5.08 -3.19 -2.77
N CYS A 17 -3.96 -3.28 -2.06
CA CYS A 17 -2.68 -3.69 -2.62
C CYS A 17 -1.73 -4.21 -1.52
N VAL A 18 -0.66 -4.89 -1.94
CA VAL A 18 0.46 -5.27 -1.09
C VAL A 18 1.69 -4.51 -1.55
N VAL A 19 2.43 -3.92 -0.61
CA VAL A 19 3.61 -3.11 -0.93
C VAL A 19 4.82 -3.55 -0.12
N ASP A 20 6.00 -3.43 -0.73
CA ASP A 20 7.28 -3.54 -0.03
C ASP A 20 7.60 -2.17 0.61
N PRO A 21 7.78 -2.10 1.94
CA PRO A 21 8.14 -0.85 2.61
C PRO A 21 9.47 -0.25 2.16
N LYS A 22 10.36 -1.02 1.54
CA LYS A 22 11.64 -0.50 1.03
C LYS A 22 11.50 0.26 -0.29
N GLN A 23 10.37 0.10 -0.98
CA GLN A 23 10.12 0.65 -2.32
C GLN A 23 9.22 1.89 -2.31
N ILE A 24 8.57 2.20 -1.19
CA ILE A 24 7.68 3.36 -1.06
C ILE A 24 7.96 4.12 0.23
N SER A 25 7.48 5.36 0.34
CA SER A 25 7.54 6.10 1.59
C SER A 25 6.34 5.82 2.50
N MET A 26 6.47 6.19 3.79
CA MET A 26 5.33 6.19 4.72
C MET A 26 4.17 7.06 4.22
N SER A 27 4.49 8.20 3.58
CA SER A 27 3.48 9.10 3.00
C SER A 27 2.72 8.44 1.85
N ASP A 28 3.40 7.66 1.00
CA ASP A 28 2.76 6.91 -0.08
C ASP A 28 1.76 5.88 0.45
N ALA A 29 2.12 5.16 1.52
CA ALA A 29 1.20 4.22 2.16
C ALA A 29 -0.07 4.92 2.66
N VAL A 30 0.07 6.08 3.31
CA VAL A 30 -1.08 6.88 3.76
C VAL A 30 -1.92 7.38 2.57
N ALA A 31 -1.27 7.81 1.49
CA ALA A 31 -1.98 8.26 0.29
C ALA A 31 -2.78 7.13 -0.37
N LEU A 32 -2.29 5.89 -0.32
CA LEU A 32 -3.01 4.70 -0.78
C LEU A 32 -4.19 4.33 0.14
N MET A 33 -4.01 4.42 1.46
CA MET A 33 -5.06 4.17 2.45
C MET A 33 -6.24 5.13 2.33
N THR A 34 -5.95 6.42 2.11
CA THR A 34 -6.98 7.47 1.95
C THR A 34 -7.54 7.52 0.52
N GLY A 35 -6.77 7.04 -0.46
CA GLY A 35 -7.10 7.09 -1.90
C GLY A 35 -6.71 8.40 -2.58
N ALA A 36 -5.82 9.18 -1.96
CA ALA A 36 -5.15 10.31 -2.61
C ALA A 36 -4.19 9.85 -3.73
N LYS A 37 -3.72 8.61 -3.67
CA LYS A 37 -2.88 7.97 -4.71
C LYS A 37 -3.51 6.65 -5.16
N LYS A 38 -3.35 6.31 -6.44
CA LYS A 38 -3.74 5.00 -6.97
C LYS A 38 -2.63 3.96 -6.69
N PRO A 39 -2.99 2.71 -6.37
CA PRO A 39 -2.02 1.63 -6.25
C PRO A 39 -1.32 1.38 -7.60
N PRO A 40 -0.02 1.02 -7.60
CA PRO A 40 0.66 0.54 -8.79
C PRO A 40 -0.10 -0.66 -9.40
N GLU A 41 -0.16 -0.76 -10.73
CA GLU A 41 -0.88 -1.85 -11.40
C GLU A 41 -0.36 -3.22 -10.98
N ASP A 42 0.95 -3.34 -10.81
CA ASP A 42 1.66 -4.55 -10.40
C ASP A 42 1.39 -4.95 -8.93
N ALA A 43 0.87 -4.01 -8.13
CA ALA A 43 0.59 -4.18 -6.70
C ALA A 43 -0.90 -4.45 -6.41
N LEU A 44 -1.77 -4.40 -7.43
CA LEU A 44 -3.19 -4.66 -7.28
C LEU A 44 -3.41 -6.10 -6.81
N ALA A 45 -4.29 -6.25 -5.80
CA ALA A 45 -4.73 -7.57 -5.39
C ALA A 45 -5.58 -8.20 -6.51
N ALA A 46 -5.17 -9.37 -7.00
CA ALA A 46 -6.00 -10.27 -7.81
C ALA A 46 -7.24 -10.72 -7.04
#